data_AF-A0A842SLY9-F1
#
_entry.id   AF-A0A842SLY9-F1
#
_cell.length_a   1.000
_cell.length_b   1.000
_cell.length_c   1.000
_cell.angle_alpha   90.00
_cell.angle_beta   90.00
_cell.angle_gamma   90.00
#
_symmetry.space_group_name_H-M   'P 1'
#
loop_
_entity.id
_entity.type
_entity.pdbx_description
1 polymer ?
#
loop_
_entity_poly.entity_id
_entity_poly.type
_entity_poly.pdbx_seq_one_letter_code
_entity_poly.pdbx_strand_id
1 'polypeptide(L)' 'MFEHYGSDSVSMIAGGSKPNLLCVPCRYSHSPIEMIHLDDMENMVRLLHSFIT' A
#
# COMPACT_ATOMS: atom_id res chain seq x y z
N MET A 1 10.27 -4.06 16.69
CA MET A 1 10.88 -3.67 15.39
C MET A 1 10.09 -4.42 14.33
N PHE A 2 9.36 -3.73 13.46
CA PHE A 2 8.50 -4.38 12.47
C PHE A 2 9.35 -4.82 11.27
N GLU A 3 9.87 -6.05 11.32
CA GLU A 3 10.92 -6.55 10.42
C GLU A 3 10.41 -7.16 9.10
N HIS A 4 9.08 -7.17 8.84
CA HIS A 4 8.49 -7.87 7.68
C HIS A 4 7.45 -7.05 6.89
N TYR A 5 7.69 -5.77 6.64
CA TYR A 5 6.88 -4.97 5.70
C TYR A 5 7.64 -4.68 4.40
N GLY A 6 8.09 -5.75 3.74
CA GLY A 6 8.65 -5.68 2.38
C GLY A 6 7.58 -5.96 1.33
N SER A 7 7.53 -5.14 0.29
CA SER A 7 6.73 -5.37 -0.91
C SER A 7 7.64 -5.74 -2.08
N ASP A 8 7.07 -6.30 -3.15
CA ASP A 8 7.71 -6.48 -4.45
C ASP A 8 8.39 -5.20 -4.99
N SER A 9 7.99 -4.03 -4.47
CA SER A 9 8.67 -2.75 -4.73
C SER A 9 10.18 -2.80 -4.48
N VAL A 10 10.65 -3.60 -3.52
CA VAL A 10 12.10 -3.78 -3.28
C VAL A 10 12.78 -4.43 -4.48
N SER A 11 12.19 -5.50 -5.01
CA SER A 11 12.69 -6.20 -6.20
C SER A 11 12.59 -5.32 -7.45
N MET A 12 11.51 -4.53 -7.57
CA MET A 12 11.34 -3.56 -8.67
C MET A 12 12.42 -2.47 -8.64
N ILE A 13 12.77 -1.94 -7.45
CA ILE A 13 13.88 -1.00 -7.28
C ILE A 13 15.20 -1.65 -7.71
N ALA A 14 15.45 -2.89 -7.28
CA ALA A 14 16.65 -3.63 -7.67
C ALA A 14 16.73 -3.85 -9.20
N GLY A 15 15.58 -3.99 -9.87
CA GLY A 15 15.47 -4.06 -11.34
C GLY A 15 15.57 -2.72 -12.07
N GLY A 16 15.82 -1.61 -11.37
CA GLY A 16 15.99 -0.28 -11.95
C GLY A 16 14.69 0.50 -12.16
N SER A 17 13.55 -0.01 -11.69
CA SER A 17 12.28 0.73 -11.70
C SER A 17 12.22 1.72 -10.54
N LYS A 18 11.34 2.72 -10.65
CA LYS A 18 11.05 3.69 -9.58
C LYS A 18 9.62 3.51 -9.05
N PRO A 19 9.31 2.38 -8.39
CA PRO A 19 7.98 2.13 -7.86
C PRO A 19 7.69 3.03 -6.65
N ASN A 20 6.43 3.41 -6.49
CA ASN A 20 5.92 4.00 -5.25
C ASN A 20 4.81 3.10 -4.72
N LEU A 21 5.10 2.38 -3.64
CA LEU A 21 4.11 1.52 -3.00
C LEU A 21 3.06 2.37 -2.29
N LEU A 22 1.80 2.06 -2.53
CA LEU A 22 0.66 2.62 -1.81
C LEU A 22 -0.19 1.47 -1.27
N CYS A 23 -0.66 1.59 -0.03
CA CYS A 23 -1.50 0.59 0.62
C CYS A 23 -2.51 1.27 1.55
N VAL A 24 -3.75 0.76 1.57
CA VAL A 24 -4.76 1.19 2.54
C VAL A 24 -4.49 0.53 3.89
N PRO A 25 -4.53 1.28 5.01
CA PRO A 25 -4.46 0.68 6.33
C PRO A 25 -5.52 -0.41 6.52
N CYS A 26 -5.07 -1.61 6.86
CA CYS A 26 -5.93 -2.77 7.10
C CYS A 26 -5.64 -3.37 8.48
N ARG A 27 -6.70 -3.80 9.18
CA ARG A 27 -6.61 -4.62 10.38
C ARG A 27 -6.93 -6.07 10.04
N TYR A 28 -6.23 -6.98 10.72
CA TYR A 28 -6.41 -8.42 10.61
C TYR A 28 -6.10 -8.97 9.20
N SER A 29 -5.14 -8.36 8.51
CA SER A 29 -4.62 -8.87 7.24
C SER A 29 -4.26 -10.35 7.34
N HIS A 30 -4.66 -11.13 6.35
CA HIS A 30 -4.51 -12.60 6.33
C HIS A 30 -5.36 -13.37 7.36
N SER A 31 -6.42 -12.76 7.89
CA SER A 31 -7.46 -13.48 8.62
C SER A 31 -8.73 -13.63 7.76
N PRO A 32 -9.69 -14.50 8.13
CA PRO A 32 -10.95 -14.65 7.40
C PRO A 32 -11.80 -13.37 7.31
N ILE A 33 -11.54 -12.38 8.16
CA ILE A 33 -12.22 -11.08 8.15
C ILE A 33 -11.16 -9.98 8.18
N GLU A 34 -11.09 -9.20 7.10
CA GLU A 34 -10.24 -8.02 7.03
C GLU A 34 -11.09 -6.74 7.22
N MET A 35 -10.49 -5.73 7.86
CA MET A 35 -11.20 -4.51 8.23
C MET A 35 -10.41 -3.28 7.79
N ILE A 36 -11.06 -2.40 7.05
CA ILE A 36 -10.53 -1.09 6.63
C ILE A 36 -11.46 0.02 7.09
N HIS A 37 -10.95 1.25 7.19
CA HIS A 37 -11.79 2.44 7.34
C HIS A 37 -12.15 2.99 5.95
N LEU A 38 -13.42 3.32 5.72
CA LEU A 38 -13.86 3.80 4.40
C LEU A 38 -13.17 5.11 3.99
N ASP A 39 -13.01 6.04 4.92
CA ASP A 39 -12.30 7.30 4.64
C ASP A 39 -10.84 7.08 4.21
N ASP A 40 -10.16 6.05 4.73
CA ASP A 40 -8.79 5.73 4.32
C ASP A 40 -8.75 5.23 2.86
N MET A 41 -9.76 4.49 2.43
CA MET A 41 -9.92 4.06 1.04
C MET A 41 -10.14 5.26 0.12
N GLU A 42 -11.03 6.18 0.49
CA GLU A 42 -11.29 7.39 -0.30
C GLU A 42 -10.06 8.29 -0.39
N ASN A 43 -9.35 8.47 0.72
CA ASN A 43 -8.13 9.28 0.76
C ASN A 43 -7.00 8.63 -0.04
N MET A 44 -6.87 7.30 -0.04
CA MET A 44 -5.92 6.58 -0.89
C MET A 44 -6.18 6.85 -2.38
N VAL A 45 -7.45 6.84 -2.81
CA VAL A 45 -7.83 7.16 -4.20
C VAL A 45 -7.48 8.61 -4.54
N ARG A 46 -7.77 9.57 -3.65
CA ARG A 46 -7.39 10.98 -3.84
C ARG A 46 -5.88 11.14 -3.98
N LEU A 47 -5.10 10.44 -3.14
CA LEU A 47 -3.65 10.46 -3.20
C LEU A 47 -3.14 9.90 -4.52
N LEU A 48 -3.63 8.73 -4.95
CA LEU A 48 -3.25 8.14 -6.24
C LEU A 48 -3.57 9.09 -7.41
N HIS A 49 -4.78 9.65 -7.41
CA HIS A 49 -5.21 10.60 -8.43
C HIS A 49 -4.25 11.81 -8.53
N SER A 50 -3.78 12.33 -7.39
CA SER A 50 -2.84 13.46 -7.32
C SER A 50 -1.44 13.15 -7.89
N PHE A 51 -1.07 11.88 -8.05
CA PHE A 51 0.22 11.47 -8.63
C PHE A 51 0.13 11.15 -10.13
N ILE A 52 -1.08 10.88 -10.65
CA ILE A 52 -1.29 10.48 -12.05
C ILE A 52 -1.88 11.61 -12.92
N THR A 53 -2.31 12.71 -12.30
CA THR A 53 -2.91 13.89 -12.96
C THR A 53 -2.08 15.12 -12.62
#